data_AF-A0A2K0UCH2-F1
#
_entry.id   AF-A0A2K0UCH2-F1
#
_cell.length_a   1.000
_cell.length_b   1.000
_cell.length_c   1.000
_cell.angle_alpha   90.00
_cell.angle_beta   90.00
_cell.angle_gamma   90.00
#
_symmetry.space_group_name_H-M   'P 1'
#
loop_
_entity.id
_entity.type
_entity.pdbx_description
1 polymer ?
#
loop_
_entity_poly.entity_id
_entity_poly.type
_entity_poly.pdbx_seq_one_letter_code
_entity_poly.pdbx_strand_id
1 'polypeptide(L)'
;MKRVEVNSYLSCPPEILHIILVASKLSYETPCTDWSLSAADEALALIDEALAFDIPAWADKLRQNPRVQDIESRIHIASAHRSAACLYILQALPLVRAVRPVDTEFLVGDILGHLGQISVDDPYYKATSWPTFIAGAETRDAEKRTWAMKRLLGIWETCPWGYLFTAIELLKAAWELQDANPGPDEAGVNWLQGLKSMGIDALIV
;
A
#
# COMPACT_ATOMS: atom_id res chain seq x y z
N MET A 1 -3.48 -14.27 18.15
CA MET A 1 -3.37 -12.98 17.44
C MET A 1 -4.07 -11.80 18.14
N LYS A 2 -5.27 -11.95 18.74
CA LYS A 2 -6.07 -10.85 19.36
C LYS A 2 -5.40 -9.91 20.38
N ARG A 3 -4.25 -10.25 20.99
CA ARG A 3 -3.52 -9.35 21.92
C ARG A 3 -2.60 -8.35 21.20
N VAL A 4 -2.29 -8.57 19.93
CA VAL A 4 -1.30 -7.77 19.17
C VAL A 4 -1.94 -6.51 18.56
N GLU A 5 -3.25 -6.52 18.27
CA GLU A 5 -3.96 -5.40 17.62
C GLU A 5 -3.97 -4.11 18.44
N VAL A 6 -4.14 -4.21 19.76
CA VAL A 6 -4.19 -3.05 20.67
C VAL A 6 -2.86 -2.29 20.67
N ASN A 7 -1.75 -3.00 20.47
CA ASN A 7 -0.39 -2.44 20.44
C ASN A 7 0.25 -2.55 19.04
N SER A 8 -0.55 -2.76 17.99
CA SER A 8 -0.01 -2.94 16.64
C SER A 8 0.64 -1.63 16.19
N TYR A 9 1.95 -1.71 16.00
CA TYR A 9 2.80 -0.59 15.63
C TYR A 9 2.37 0.13 14.35
N LEU A 10 1.68 -0.60 13.47
CA LEU A 10 1.22 -0.14 12.17
C LEU A 10 -0.25 0.30 12.19
N SER A 11 -1.00 0.07 13.28
CA SER A 11 -2.46 0.26 13.33
C SER A 11 -3.23 -0.35 12.13
N CYS A 12 -2.61 -1.30 11.45
CA CYS A 12 -3.18 -2.03 10.34
C CYS A 12 -3.85 -3.31 10.89
N PRO A 13 -5.08 -3.63 10.45
CA PRO A 13 -5.74 -4.88 10.81
C PRO A 13 -4.89 -6.09 10.40
N PRO A 14 -4.76 -7.12 11.26
CA PRO A 14 -3.98 -8.33 10.94
C PRO A 14 -4.42 -9.03 9.65
N GLU A 15 -5.72 -8.95 9.31
CA GLU A 15 -6.29 -9.49 8.09
C GLU A 15 -5.71 -8.80 6.86
N ILE A 16 -5.62 -7.46 6.86
CA ILE A 16 -5.01 -6.70 5.76
C ILE A 16 -3.50 -6.97 5.68
N LEU A 17 -2.81 -7.06 6.82
CA LEU A 17 -1.39 -7.45 6.83
C LEU A 17 -1.16 -8.86 6.28
N HIS A 18 -2.08 -9.80 6.58
CA HIS A 18 -2.02 -11.15 6.05
C HIS A 18 -2.19 -11.14 4.53
N ILE A 19 -3.14 -10.38 4.01
CA ILE A 19 -3.35 -10.20 2.57
C ILE A 19 -2.09 -9.67 1.87
N ILE A 20 -1.45 -8.63 2.44
CA ILE A 20 -0.20 -8.09 1.91
C ILE A 20 0.89 -9.18 1.90
N LEU A 21 1.03 -9.94 2.99
CA LEU A 21 2.01 -11.03 3.08
C LEU A 21 1.77 -12.13 2.03
N VAL A 22 0.52 -12.54 1.81
CA VAL A 22 0.19 -13.57 0.80
C VAL A 22 0.48 -13.04 -0.60
N ALA A 23 0.04 -11.81 -0.92
CA ALA A 23 0.34 -11.17 -2.20
C ALA A 23 1.85 -11.07 -2.48
N SER A 24 2.63 -10.76 -1.44
CA SER A 24 4.10 -10.71 -1.49
C SER A 24 4.70 -12.05 -1.90
N LYS A 25 4.23 -13.14 -1.28
CA LYS A 25 4.70 -14.50 -1.58
C LYS A 25 4.34 -14.91 -3.00
N LEU A 26 3.09 -14.67 -3.42
CA LEU A 26 2.67 -14.94 -4.80
C LEU A 26 3.54 -14.22 -5.82
N SER A 27 3.91 -12.97 -5.54
CA SER A 27 4.78 -12.17 -6.39
C SER A 27 6.25 -12.63 -6.41
N TYR A 28 6.70 -13.38 -5.40
CA TYR A 28 8.04 -13.95 -5.34
C TYR A 28 8.10 -15.35 -5.97
N GLU A 29 7.06 -16.16 -5.72
CA GLU A 29 6.97 -17.56 -6.18
C GLU A 29 6.57 -17.70 -7.65
N THR A 30 5.95 -16.68 -8.24
CA THR A 30 5.56 -16.66 -9.65
C THR A 30 6.64 -15.95 -10.48
N PRO A 31 7.50 -16.65 -11.22
CA PRO A 31 8.44 -16.01 -12.13
C PRO A 31 7.66 -15.18 -13.16
N CYS A 32 8.25 -14.08 -13.62
CA CYS A 32 7.62 -13.12 -14.53
C CYS A 32 7.09 -13.74 -15.86
N THR A 33 7.43 -14.99 -16.17
CA THR A 33 7.03 -15.72 -17.38
C THR A 33 5.88 -16.71 -17.17
N ASP A 34 5.52 -17.07 -15.93
CA ASP A 34 4.58 -18.17 -15.61
C ASP A 34 3.35 -17.71 -14.82
N TRP A 35 2.76 -16.60 -15.26
CA TRP A 35 1.50 -16.08 -14.72
C TRP A 35 0.34 -17.04 -15.02
N SER A 36 0.13 -18.02 -14.14
CA SER A 36 -0.98 -18.95 -14.28
C SER A 36 -2.32 -18.25 -13.99
N LEU A 37 -3.39 -18.76 -14.60
CA LEU A 37 -4.76 -18.34 -14.25
C LEU A 37 -5.05 -18.57 -12.76
N SER A 38 -4.46 -19.61 -12.14
CA SER A 38 -4.64 -19.87 -10.71
C SER A 38 -4.07 -18.77 -9.82
N ALA A 39 -2.88 -18.22 -10.15
CA ALA A 39 -2.30 -17.11 -9.40
C ALA A 39 -3.14 -15.83 -9.54
N ALA A 40 -3.75 -15.61 -10.71
CA ALA A 40 -4.68 -14.51 -10.91
C ALA A 40 -5.98 -14.68 -10.12
N ASP A 41 -6.54 -15.89 -10.06
CA ASP A 41 -7.74 -16.19 -9.27
C ASP A 41 -7.49 -15.99 -7.76
N GLU A 42 -6.34 -16.45 -7.26
CA GLU A 42 -5.92 -16.22 -5.87
C GLU A 42 -5.76 -14.72 -5.56
N ALA A 43 -5.17 -13.96 -6.47
CA ALA A 43 -5.01 -12.51 -6.32
C ALA A 43 -6.36 -11.77 -6.30
N LEU A 44 -7.30 -12.18 -7.17
CA LEU A 44 -8.65 -11.63 -7.19
C LEU A 44 -9.38 -11.91 -5.88
N ALA A 45 -9.25 -13.12 -5.34
CA ALA A 45 -9.81 -13.49 -4.04
C ALA A 45 -9.23 -12.61 -2.91
N LEU A 46 -7.92 -12.31 -2.94
CA LEU A 46 -7.28 -11.40 -1.98
C LEU A 46 -7.81 -9.96 -2.08
N ILE A 47 -8.05 -9.46 -3.30
CA ILE A 47 -8.68 -8.14 -3.50
C ILE A 47 -10.10 -8.15 -2.93
N ASP A 48 -10.88 -9.20 -3.22
CA ASP A 48 -12.25 -9.33 -2.71
C ASP A 48 -12.28 -9.40 -1.17
N GLU A 49 -11.35 -10.14 -0.57
CA GLU A 49 -11.19 -10.21 0.88
C GLU A 49 -10.82 -8.85 1.48
N ALA A 50 -9.87 -8.12 0.87
CA ALA A 50 -9.49 -6.79 1.32
C ALA A 50 -10.68 -5.82 1.28
N LEU A 51 -11.41 -5.78 0.16
CA LEU A 51 -12.56 -4.90 -0.02
C LEU A 51 -13.75 -5.26 0.89
N ALA A 52 -13.94 -6.54 1.19
CA ALA A 52 -14.98 -7.02 2.10
C ALA A 52 -14.66 -6.81 3.58
N PHE A 53 -13.41 -6.44 3.92
CA PHE A 53 -13.02 -6.24 5.31
C PHE A 53 -13.79 -5.06 5.96
N ASP A 54 -14.56 -5.39 7.01
CA ASP A 54 -15.41 -4.45 7.75
C ASP A 54 -14.61 -3.67 8.79
N ILE A 55 -14.02 -2.56 8.34
CA ILE A 55 -13.25 -1.62 9.18
C ILE A 55 -14.12 -1.04 10.32
N PRO A 56 -15.38 -0.59 10.10
CA PRO A 56 -16.25 -0.16 11.19
C PRO A 56 -16.43 -1.22 12.28
N ALA A 57 -16.74 -2.46 11.93
CA ALA A 57 -16.93 -3.53 12.92
C ALA A 57 -15.61 -3.88 13.63
N TRP A 58 -14.47 -3.81 12.93
CA TRP A 58 -13.16 -3.94 13.55
C TRP A 58 -12.90 -2.81 14.56
N ALA A 59 -13.18 -1.56 14.19
CA ALA A 59 -13.02 -0.40 15.05
C ALA A 59 -13.92 -0.47 16.29
N ASP A 60 -15.17 -0.91 16.13
CA ASP A 60 -16.10 -1.09 17.26
C ASP A 60 -15.60 -2.13 18.27
N LYS A 61 -14.96 -3.20 17.81
CA LYS A 61 -14.29 -4.16 18.71
C LYS A 61 -13.14 -3.52 19.47
N LEU A 62 -12.35 -2.66 18.84
CA LEU A 62 -11.26 -1.94 19.51
C LEU A 62 -11.78 -0.93 20.54
N ARG A 63 -12.89 -0.24 20.25
CA ARG A 63 -13.54 0.71 21.16
C ARG A 63 -13.98 0.07 22.49
N GLN A 64 -14.19 -1.26 22.52
CA GLN A 64 -14.52 -1.97 23.76
C GLN A 64 -13.37 -1.94 24.79
N ASN A 65 -12.15 -1.60 24.37
CA ASN A 65 -11.02 -1.40 25.26
C ASN A 65 -10.90 0.08 25.64
N PRO A 66 -11.10 0.46 26.93
CA PRO A 66 -11.07 1.86 27.38
C PRO A 66 -9.72 2.57 27.18
N ARG A 67 -8.65 1.81 26.90
CA ARG A 67 -7.31 2.37 26.64
C ARG A 67 -7.15 2.89 25.20
N VAL A 68 -8.06 2.56 24.29
CA VAL A 68 -8.03 3.00 22.91
C VAL A 68 -8.75 4.34 22.81
N GLN A 69 -8.00 5.41 22.58
CA GLN A 69 -8.53 6.79 22.45
C GLN A 69 -8.40 7.35 21.02
N ASP A 70 -7.71 6.61 20.15
CA ASP A 70 -7.20 7.02 18.84
C ASP A 70 -7.90 6.28 17.69
N ILE A 71 -9.18 5.95 17.90
CA ILE A 71 -9.90 5.06 17.00
C ILE A 71 -10.08 5.64 15.60
N GLU A 72 -10.27 6.95 15.47
CA GLU A 72 -10.43 7.61 14.18
C GLU A 72 -9.14 7.52 13.36
N SER A 73 -7.98 7.77 13.99
CA SER A 73 -6.67 7.59 13.36
C SER A 73 -6.48 6.15 12.87
N ARG A 74 -6.88 5.17 13.68
CA ARG A 74 -6.80 3.73 13.32
C ARG A 74 -7.71 3.37 12.15
N ILE A 75 -8.93 3.93 12.08
CA ILE A 75 -9.84 3.74 10.95
C ILE A 75 -9.20 4.26 9.66
N HIS A 76 -8.68 5.50 9.66
CA HIS A 76 -8.03 6.08 8.49
C HIS A 76 -6.82 5.26 8.04
N ILE A 77 -6.01 4.79 8.98
CA ILE A 77 -4.84 3.98 8.67
C ILE A 77 -5.24 2.62 8.11
N ALA A 78 -6.22 1.96 8.70
CA ALA A 78 -6.75 0.69 8.20
C ALA A 78 -7.29 0.84 6.78
N SER A 79 -8.06 1.90 6.52
CA SER A 79 -8.61 2.17 5.18
C SER A 79 -7.51 2.44 4.16
N ALA A 80 -6.51 3.26 4.50
CA ALA A 80 -5.37 3.53 3.63
C ALA A 80 -4.58 2.25 3.32
N HIS A 81 -4.36 1.38 4.32
CA HIS A 81 -3.67 0.10 4.08
C HIS A 81 -4.49 -0.85 3.22
N ARG A 82 -5.82 -0.91 3.38
CA ARG A 82 -6.70 -1.73 2.54
C ARG A 82 -6.60 -1.32 1.07
N SER A 83 -6.70 -0.03 0.79
CA SER A 83 -6.62 0.49 -0.58
C SER A 83 -5.21 0.33 -1.16
N ALA A 84 -4.17 0.53 -0.34
CA ALA A 84 -2.78 0.26 -0.74
C ALA A 84 -2.52 -1.24 -0.98
N ALA A 85 -3.12 -2.14 -0.21
CA ALA A 85 -3.04 -3.59 -0.45
C ALA A 85 -3.64 -3.97 -1.81
N CYS A 86 -4.77 -3.38 -2.18
CA CYS A 86 -5.38 -3.61 -3.49
C CYS A 86 -4.44 -3.15 -4.62
N LEU A 87 -3.88 -1.93 -4.54
CA LEU A 87 -2.89 -1.45 -5.52
C LEU A 87 -1.65 -2.34 -5.56
N TYR A 88 -1.14 -2.74 -4.40
CA TYR A 88 0.00 -3.62 -4.30
C TYR A 88 -0.28 -4.96 -4.99
N ILE A 89 -1.45 -5.58 -4.81
CA ILE A 89 -1.83 -6.82 -5.51
C ILE A 89 -1.85 -6.63 -7.02
N LEU A 90 -2.37 -5.51 -7.54
CA LEU A 90 -2.38 -5.24 -8.99
C LEU A 90 -0.98 -5.11 -9.59
N GLN A 91 -0.02 -4.60 -8.81
CA GLN A 91 1.38 -4.45 -9.24
C GLN A 91 2.19 -5.73 -9.02
N ALA A 92 1.96 -6.38 -7.88
CA ALA A 92 2.50 -7.69 -7.55
C ALA A 92 2.04 -8.73 -8.54
N LEU A 93 0.83 -8.57 -9.08
CA LEU A 93 0.19 -9.48 -10.00
C LEU A 93 -0.46 -8.85 -11.28
N PRO A 94 0.29 -8.30 -12.25
CA PRO A 94 -0.23 -7.59 -13.43
C PRO A 94 -1.30 -8.30 -14.27
N LEU A 95 -1.33 -9.63 -14.35
CA LEU A 95 -2.41 -10.35 -15.06
C LEU A 95 -3.79 -9.99 -14.50
N VAL A 96 -3.89 -9.66 -13.22
CA VAL A 96 -5.12 -9.24 -12.54
C VAL A 96 -5.68 -7.96 -13.15
N ARG A 97 -4.82 -7.01 -13.56
CA ARG A 97 -5.24 -5.75 -14.20
C ARG A 97 -5.96 -5.99 -15.52
N ALA A 98 -5.59 -7.05 -16.24
CA ALA A 98 -6.25 -7.43 -17.49
C ALA A 98 -7.60 -8.12 -17.27
N VAL A 99 -7.75 -8.84 -16.17
CA VAL A 99 -8.97 -9.63 -15.86
C VAL A 99 -10.02 -8.78 -15.13
N ARG A 100 -9.61 -7.85 -14.28
CA ARG A 100 -10.51 -6.98 -13.52
C ARG A 100 -10.07 -5.52 -13.66
N PRO A 101 -10.87 -4.67 -14.35
CA PRO A 101 -10.61 -3.24 -14.35
C PRO A 101 -10.84 -2.71 -12.94
N VAL A 102 -9.79 -2.20 -12.31
CA VAL A 102 -9.83 -1.53 -11.02
C VAL A 102 -9.45 -0.09 -11.23
N ASP A 103 -10.24 0.83 -10.67
CA ASP A 103 -9.95 2.25 -10.70
C ASP A 103 -8.78 2.57 -9.75
N THR A 104 -7.56 2.53 -10.29
CA THR A 104 -6.34 2.81 -9.52
C THR A 104 -6.27 4.26 -9.08
N GLU A 105 -6.87 5.18 -9.82
CA GLU A 105 -6.90 6.60 -9.49
C GLU A 105 -7.81 6.86 -8.29
N PHE A 106 -8.96 6.18 -8.23
CA PHE A 106 -9.81 6.14 -7.04
C PHE A 106 -9.05 5.59 -5.82
N LEU A 107 -8.36 4.45 -5.96
CA LEU A 107 -7.60 3.87 -4.83
C LEU A 107 -6.47 4.78 -4.35
N VAL A 108 -5.75 5.44 -5.26
CA VAL A 108 -4.76 6.46 -4.91
C VAL A 108 -5.43 7.61 -4.15
N GLY A 109 -6.56 8.13 -4.66
CA GLY A 109 -7.32 9.20 -4.01
C GLY A 109 -7.79 8.83 -2.60
N ASP A 110 -8.29 7.60 -2.43
CA ASP A 110 -8.77 7.06 -1.15
C ASP A 110 -7.62 6.94 -0.13
N ILE A 111 -6.46 6.43 -0.55
CA ILE A 111 -5.26 6.39 0.30
C ILE A 111 -4.89 7.80 0.74
N LEU A 112 -4.67 8.72 -0.21
CA LEU A 112 -4.22 10.08 0.11
C LEU A 112 -5.23 10.83 0.98
N GLY A 113 -6.54 10.66 0.73
CA GLY A 113 -7.60 11.26 1.52
C GLY A 113 -7.58 10.81 2.97
N HIS A 114 -7.40 9.51 3.22
CA HIS A 114 -7.28 8.97 4.57
C HIS A 114 -5.97 9.36 5.26
N LEU A 115 -4.84 9.30 4.56
CA LEU A 115 -3.57 9.73 5.11
C LEU A 115 -3.57 11.23 5.46
N GLY A 116 -4.27 12.05 4.68
CA GLY A 116 -4.46 13.48 4.95
C GLY A 116 -5.14 13.79 6.28
N GLN A 117 -5.91 12.85 6.86
CA GLN A 117 -6.54 13.01 8.17
C GLN A 117 -5.58 12.74 9.35
N ILE A 118 -4.41 12.16 9.08
CA ILE A 118 -3.42 11.82 10.11
C ILE A 118 -2.43 12.98 10.25
N SER A 119 -2.46 13.64 11.40
CA SER A 119 -1.53 14.73 11.76
C SER A 119 -0.08 14.23 11.84
N VAL A 120 0.88 15.14 11.65
CA VAL A 120 2.32 14.87 11.87
C VAL A 120 2.62 14.49 13.33
N ASP A 121 1.83 15.01 14.27
CA ASP A 121 1.95 14.70 15.70
C ASP A 121 1.17 13.44 16.11
N ASP A 122 0.48 12.78 15.17
CA ASP A 122 -0.28 11.56 15.46
C ASP A 122 0.68 10.40 15.79
N PRO A 123 0.42 9.59 16.84
CA PRO A 123 1.29 8.48 17.22
C PRO A 123 1.51 7.45 16.11
N TYR A 124 0.61 7.40 15.13
CA TYR A 124 0.67 6.51 13.98
C TYR A 124 1.09 7.19 12.68
N TYR A 125 1.56 8.43 12.71
CA TYR A 125 2.04 9.12 11.51
C TYR A 125 3.05 8.28 10.71
N LYS A 126 3.93 7.56 11.41
CA LYS A 126 4.89 6.61 10.82
C LYS A 126 4.27 5.41 10.11
N ALA A 127 3.08 4.97 10.53
CA ALA A 127 2.36 3.86 9.90
C ALA A 127 1.84 4.26 8.51
N THR A 128 1.88 5.55 8.18
CA THR A 128 1.48 6.03 6.85
C THR A 128 2.55 5.83 5.79
N SER A 129 3.78 5.44 6.14
CA SER A 129 4.92 5.35 5.21
C SER A 129 4.65 4.41 4.03
N TRP A 130 4.21 3.17 4.30
CA TRP A 130 3.99 2.17 3.25
C TRP A 130 2.80 2.55 2.34
N PRO A 131 1.60 2.91 2.85
CA PRO A 131 0.53 3.41 1.99
C PRO A 131 0.92 4.66 1.20
N THR A 132 1.71 5.57 1.79
CA THR A 132 2.24 6.76 1.09
C THR A 132 3.10 6.36 -0.10
N PHE A 133 4.02 5.40 0.11
CA PHE A 133 4.87 4.90 -0.95
C PHE A 133 4.04 4.27 -2.07
N ILE A 134 3.08 3.39 -1.75
CA ILE A 134 2.24 2.72 -2.75
C ILE A 134 1.45 3.73 -3.58
N ALA A 135 0.77 4.68 -2.94
CA ALA A 135 0.01 5.71 -3.67
C ALA A 135 0.92 6.62 -4.51
N GLY A 136 2.09 6.98 -3.97
CA GLY A 136 3.09 7.78 -4.66
C GLY A 136 3.68 7.05 -5.88
N ALA A 137 3.94 5.75 -5.77
CA ALA A 137 4.50 4.95 -6.85
C ALA A 137 3.47 4.69 -7.96
N GLU A 138 2.18 4.53 -7.61
CA GLU A 138 1.12 4.32 -8.60
C GLU A 138 0.78 5.59 -9.39
N THR A 139 0.79 6.77 -8.74
CA THR A 139 0.31 8.01 -9.36
C THR A 139 1.25 8.59 -10.41
N ARG A 140 0.66 9.08 -11.51
CA ARG A 140 1.33 9.92 -12.52
C ARG A 140 1.10 11.42 -12.31
N ASP A 141 0.17 11.78 -11.43
CA ASP A 141 -0.12 13.17 -11.12
C ASP A 141 1.00 13.83 -10.29
N ALA A 142 1.50 14.97 -10.76
CA ALA A 142 2.64 15.66 -10.18
C ALA A 142 2.37 16.22 -8.77
N GLU A 143 1.13 16.64 -8.48
CA GLU A 143 0.76 17.14 -7.16
C GLU A 143 0.75 16.01 -6.14
N LYS A 144 0.18 14.85 -6.50
CA LYS A 144 0.18 13.64 -5.68
C LYS A 144 1.58 13.07 -5.45
N ARG A 145 2.44 13.06 -6.48
CA ARG A 145 3.87 12.69 -6.35
C ARG A 145 4.57 13.60 -5.34
N THR A 146 4.36 14.92 -5.47
CA THR A 146 4.91 15.93 -4.54
C THR A 146 4.40 15.72 -3.13
N TRP A 147 3.10 15.43 -2.96
CA TRP A 147 2.50 15.13 -1.68
C TRP A 147 3.15 13.92 -1.02
N ALA A 148 3.31 12.81 -1.76
CA ALA A 148 3.91 11.59 -1.25
C ALA A 148 5.36 11.81 -0.81
N MET A 149 6.14 12.56 -1.60
CA MET A 149 7.52 12.92 -1.25
C MET A 149 7.58 13.75 0.04
N LYS A 150 6.76 14.80 0.14
CA LYS A 150 6.70 15.64 1.35
C LYS A 150 6.31 14.83 2.59
N ARG A 151 5.36 13.91 2.44
CA ARG A 151 4.90 13.04 3.53
C ARG A 151 6.02 12.11 4.00
N LEU A 152 6.72 11.41 3.10
CA LEU A 152 7.84 10.53 3.45
C LEU A 152 9.00 11.29 4.12
N LEU A 153 9.35 12.48 3.63
CA LEU A 153 10.35 13.36 4.25
C LEU A 153 9.92 13.80 5.65
N GLY A 154 8.65 14.17 5.83
CA GLY A 154 8.12 14.51 7.16
C GLY A 154 8.18 13.33 8.13
N ILE A 155 7.92 12.10 7.67
CA ILE A 155 8.06 10.89 8.52
C ILE A 155 9.52 10.71 8.95
N TRP A 156 10.48 10.95 8.05
CA TRP A 156 11.90 10.86 8.34
C TRP A 156 12.33 11.85 9.44
N GLU A 157 11.82 13.09 9.40
CA GLU A 157 12.11 14.10 10.43
C GLU A 157 11.63 13.66 11.82
N THR A 158 10.49 12.95 11.91
CA THR A 158 9.95 12.45 13.18
C THR A 158 10.65 11.16 13.64
N CYS A 159 11.03 10.28 12.71
CA CYS A 159 11.65 9.00 13.01
C CYS A 159 12.64 8.61 11.88
N PRO A 160 13.96 8.74 12.11
CA PRO A 160 14.97 8.55 11.07
C PRO A 160 15.25 7.06 10.82
N TRP A 161 14.25 6.35 10.30
CA TRP A 161 14.40 4.97 9.90
C TRP A 161 15.14 4.85 8.58
N GLY A 162 16.19 4.03 8.56
CA GLY A 162 17.05 3.87 7.39
C GLY A 162 16.31 3.48 6.10
N TYR A 163 15.16 2.81 6.19
CA TYR A 163 14.39 2.42 5.00
C TYR A 163 13.71 3.59 4.29
N LEU A 164 13.49 4.74 4.94
CA LEU A 164 12.76 5.86 4.34
C LEU A 164 13.54 6.52 3.20
N PHE A 165 14.87 6.60 3.31
CA PHE A 165 15.71 7.03 2.19
C PHE A 165 15.62 6.05 1.03
N THR A 166 15.69 4.75 1.30
CA THR A 166 15.47 3.73 0.27
C THR A 166 14.11 3.92 -0.38
N ALA A 167 13.03 4.07 0.39
CA ALA A 167 11.69 4.30 -0.16
C ALA A 167 11.60 5.56 -1.03
N ILE A 168 12.26 6.66 -0.64
CA ILE A 168 12.34 7.90 -1.43
C ILE A 168 13.07 7.68 -2.75
N GLU A 169 14.22 6.99 -2.74
CA GLU A 169 14.97 6.70 -3.96
C GLU A 169 14.21 5.74 -4.88
N LEU A 170 13.54 4.73 -4.32
CA LEU A 170 12.67 3.82 -5.07
C LEU A 170 11.48 4.55 -5.70
N LEU A 171 10.93 5.52 -4.99
CA LEU A 171 9.82 6.32 -5.49
C LEU A 171 10.24 7.16 -6.69
N LYS A 172 11.43 7.77 -6.65
CA LYS A 172 12.00 8.50 -7.80
C LYS A 172 12.26 7.56 -8.99
N ALA A 173 12.87 6.39 -8.74
CA ALA A 173 13.13 5.40 -9.79
C ALA A 173 11.82 4.90 -10.44
N ALA A 174 10.77 4.68 -9.64
CA ALA A 174 9.45 4.33 -10.16
C ALA A 174 8.89 5.41 -11.10
N TRP A 175 9.02 6.68 -10.74
CA TRP A 175 8.60 7.80 -11.58
C TRP A 175 9.41 7.90 -12.87
N GLU A 176 10.73 7.76 -12.80
CA GLU A 176 11.60 7.75 -13.99
C GLU A 176 11.20 6.62 -14.96
N LEU A 177 10.93 5.42 -14.44
CA LEU A 177 10.46 4.28 -15.24
C LEU A 177 9.10 4.55 -15.92
N GLN A 178 8.18 5.17 -15.18
CA GLN A 178 6.86 5.55 -15.69
C GLN A 178 6.94 6.64 -16.76
N ASP A 179 7.76 7.66 -16.54
CA ASP A 179 7.88 8.82 -17.41
C ASP A 179 8.66 8.49 -18.70
N ALA A 180 9.61 7.54 -18.64
CA ALA A 180 10.33 7.04 -19.80
C ALA A 180 9.46 6.19 -20.75
N ASN A 181 8.34 5.63 -20.27
CA ASN A 181 7.41 4.82 -21.05
C ASN A 181 5.99 5.41 -20.98
N PRO A 182 5.72 6.51 -21.71
CA PRO A 182 4.40 7.15 -21.75
C PRO A 182 3.41 6.39 -22.64
N GLY A 183 3.59 5.08 -22.83
CA GLY A 183 2.89 4.28 -23.83
C GLY A 183 1.35 4.41 -23.78
N PRO A 184 0.67 4.26 -24.93
CA PRO A 184 -0.76 4.51 -25.07
C PRO A 184 -1.66 3.44 -24.40
N ASP A 185 -1.10 2.32 -23.96
CA ASP A 185 -1.84 1.28 -23.25
C ASP A 185 -2.03 1.67 -21.78
N GLU A 186 -3.29 1.71 -21.34
CA GLU A 186 -3.72 1.92 -19.94
C GLU A 186 -3.10 0.93 -18.93
N ALA A 187 -2.46 -0.13 -19.43
CA ALA A 187 -1.53 -0.97 -18.68
C ALA A 187 -0.21 -0.21 -18.42
N GLY A 188 -0.28 0.86 -17.63
CA GLY A 188 0.87 1.64 -17.20
C GLY A 188 2.01 0.75 -16.69
N VAL A 189 3.25 1.24 -16.85
CA VAL A 189 4.49 0.57 -16.40
C VAL A 189 4.31 -0.07 -15.03
N ASN A 190 4.52 -1.38 -14.95
CA ASN A 190 4.57 -2.09 -13.67
C ASN A 190 5.85 -1.66 -12.94
N TRP A 191 5.71 -0.62 -12.11
CA TRP A 191 6.82 -0.02 -11.39
C TRP A 191 7.43 -1.02 -10.41
N LEU A 192 6.64 -1.92 -9.82
CA LEU A 192 7.14 -2.92 -8.87
C LEU A 192 8.08 -3.91 -9.56
N GLN A 193 7.71 -4.36 -10.76
CA GLN A 193 8.55 -5.23 -11.57
C GLN A 193 9.81 -4.51 -12.07
N GLY A 194 9.69 -3.24 -12.45
CA GLY A 194 10.82 -2.39 -12.80
C GLY A 194 11.84 -2.30 -11.65
N LEU A 195 11.37 -2.03 -10.43
CA LEU A 195 12.22 -1.99 -9.24
C LEU A 195 12.85 -3.36 -8.91
N LYS A 196 12.09 -4.46 -9.01
CA LYS A 196 12.64 -5.82 -8.85
C LYS A 196 13.76 -6.11 -9.85
N SER A 197 13.60 -5.70 -11.11
CA SER A 197 14.61 -5.90 -12.16
C SER A 197 15.91 -5.12 -11.89
N MET A 198 15.84 -4.06 -11.06
CA MET A 198 17.00 -3.31 -10.57
C MET A 198 17.67 -3.96 -9.34
N GLY A 199 17.24 -5.16 -8.94
CA GLY A 199 17.79 -5.91 -7.81
C GLY A 199 17.26 -5.48 -6.44
N ILE A 200 16.07 -4.88 -6.40
CA ILE A 200 15.46 -4.36 -5.18
C ILE A 200 14.31 -5.29 -4.77
N ASP A 201 14.59 -6.20 -3.83
CA ASP A 201 13.63 -7.19 -3.34
C ASP A 201 12.80 -6.70 -2.14
N ALA A 202 13.25 -5.62 -1.46
CA ALA A 202 12.75 -5.21 -0.16
C ALA A 202 11.88 -3.94 -0.24
N LEU A 203 10.62 -4.10 -0.61
CA LEU A 203 9.59 -3.05 -0.45
C LEU A 203 8.53 -3.40 0.59
N ILE A 204 8.75 -4.47 1.34
CA ILE A 204 7.74 -5.06 2.21
C ILE A 204 8.35 -5.20 3.58
N VAL A 205 7.60 -4.62 4.52
CA VAL A 205 7.88 -4.43 5.95
C VAL A 205 8.46 -5.66 6.62
#